data_AF-A0A8D7BBR7-F1
#
_entry.id   AF-A0A8D7BBR7-F1
#
_cell.length_a   1.000
_cell.length_b   1.000
_cell.length_c   1.000
_cell.angle_alpha   90.00
_cell.angle_beta   90.00
_cell.angle_gamma   90.00
#
_symmetry.space_group_name_H-M   'P 1'
#
loop_
_entity.id
_entity.type
_entity.pdbx_description
1 polymer ?
#
loop_
_entity_poly.entity_id
_entity_poly.type
_entity_poly.pdbx_seq_one_letter_code
_entity_poly.pdbx_strand_id
1 'polypeptide(L)'
;INDNGDLLAEVLGRLDGRSLAAAGCVCRVWAAVSRRESVWEAVCGRHVEGGAAAGAGARPVVAALGGYRRLYRLCLGPAADRLGAAARLSLSLSLSLFSIDCYERRLGRERGHPRPASLLFLDHNNPVDVS
;
A
#
# COMPACT_ATOMS: atom_id res chain seq x y z
N ILE A 1 5.06 20.30 29.38
CA ILE A 1 4.87 21.41 28.40
C ILE A 1 5.71 21.25 27.11
N ASN A 2 6.55 20.22 26.95
CA ASN A 2 7.09 19.87 25.61
C ASN A 2 6.08 19.11 24.72
N ASP A 3 4.84 18.97 25.19
CA ASP A 3 3.86 17.96 24.78
C ASP A 3 3.37 18.13 23.32
N ASN A 4 3.37 19.36 22.80
CA ASN A 4 2.87 19.63 21.44
C ASN A 4 3.75 19.00 20.35
N GLY A 5 5.06 18.96 20.55
CA GLY A 5 6.01 18.43 19.57
C GLY A 5 6.05 16.90 19.55
N ASP A 6 5.79 16.28 20.70
CA ASP A 6 5.81 14.83 20.87
C ASP A 6 4.48 14.21 20.42
N LEU A 7 3.35 14.85 20.76
CA LEU A 7 2.03 14.48 20.22
C LEU A 7 1.99 14.60 18.70
N LEU A 8 2.59 15.66 18.14
CA LEU A 8 2.68 15.80 16.68
C LEU A 8 3.50 14.66 16.07
N ALA A 9 4.60 14.26 16.70
CA ALA A 9 5.42 13.15 16.22
C ALA A 9 4.65 11.82 16.26
N GLU A 10 3.85 11.59 17.30
CA GLU A 10 3.00 10.41 17.41
C GLU A 10 1.93 10.38 16.31
N VAL A 11 1.22 11.50 16.10
CA VAL A 11 0.20 11.62 15.04
C VAL A 11 0.83 11.41 13.67
N LEU A 12 1.95 12.08 13.37
CA LEU A 12 2.64 11.94 12.10
C LEU A 12 3.19 10.52 11.90
N GLY A 13 3.64 9.86 12.97
CA GLY A 13 4.11 8.47 12.92
C GLY A 13 3.03 7.46 12.53
N ARG A 14 1.74 7.85 12.56
CA ARG A 14 0.63 7.01 12.10
C ARG A 14 0.29 7.18 10.62
N LEU A 15 0.92 8.13 9.92
CA LEU A 15 0.68 8.39 8.50
C LEU A 15 1.57 7.50 7.61
N ASP A 16 1.19 7.37 6.34
CA ASP A 16 2.06 6.83 5.30
C ASP A 16 3.06 7.88 4.81
N GLY A 17 4.15 7.46 4.18
CA GLY A 17 5.23 8.39 3.81
C GLY A 17 4.84 9.46 2.80
N ARG A 18 3.80 9.26 1.98
CA ARG A 18 3.27 10.30 1.06
C ARG A 18 2.54 11.38 1.85
N SER A 19 1.66 11.00 2.76
CA SER A 19 0.97 11.93 3.66
C SER A 19 1.96 12.68 4.57
N LEU A 20 3.05 12.03 4.99
CA LEU A 20 4.09 12.67 5.78
C LEU A 20 4.85 13.76 4.99
N ALA A 21 5.08 13.53 3.70
CA ALA A 21 5.66 14.53 2.81
C ALA A 21 4.74 15.74 2.64
N ALA A 22 3.43 15.51 2.46
CA ALA A 22 2.43 16.58 2.40
C ALA A 22 2.35 17.37 3.72
N ALA A 23 2.34 16.67 4.86
CA ALA A 23 2.38 17.26 6.20
C ALA A 23 3.63 18.16 6.40
N GLY A 24 4.79 17.75 5.87
CA GLY A 24 6.01 18.54 5.89
C GLY A 24 5.95 19.86 5.12
N CYS A 25 4.96 20.05 4.25
CA CYS A 25 4.76 21.29 3.50
C CYS A 25 3.84 22.30 4.21
N VAL A 26 3.20 21.91 5.32
CA VAL A 26 2.20 22.76 6.00
C VAL A 26 2.83 23.94 6.73
N CYS A 27 3.83 23.68 7.57
CA CYS A 27 4.55 24.72 8.31
C CYS A 27 5.93 24.24 8.76
N ARG A 28 6.78 25.16 9.24
CA ARG A 28 8.16 24.84 9.67
C ARG A 28 8.22 23.82 10.81
N VAL A 29 7.26 23.87 11.75
CA VAL A 29 7.19 22.92 12.86
C VAL A 29 6.90 21.52 12.34
N TRP A 30 5.89 21.36 11.49
CA TRP A 30 5.54 20.08 10.89
C TRP A 30 6.66 19.55 10.00
N ALA A 31 7.33 20.43 9.24
CA ALA A 31 8.51 20.10 8.47
C ALA A 31 9.68 19.58 9.33
N ALA A 32 9.87 20.14 10.52
CA ALA A 32 10.91 19.69 11.44
C ALA A 32 10.55 18.34 12.08
N VAL A 33 9.30 18.16 12.52
CA VAL A 33 8.85 16.90 13.14
C VAL A 33 8.78 15.76 12.13
N SER A 34 8.29 16.00 10.91
CA SER A 34 8.22 14.99 9.85
C SER A 34 9.59 14.51 9.36
N ARG A 35 10.68 15.22 9.71
CA ARG A 35 12.05 14.80 9.39
C ARG A 35 12.73 14.02 10.51
N ARG A 36 12.12 13.91 11.70
CA ARG A 36 12.70 13.17 12.82
C ARG A 36 12.73 11.67 12.51
N GLU A 37 13.85 11.01 12.82
CA GLU A 37 14.01 9.57 12.57
C GLU A 37 13.04 8.71 13.38
N SER A 38 12.61 9.15 14.58
CA SER A 38 11.61 8.43 15.40
C SER A 38 10.25 8.29 14.70
N VAL A 39 9.87 9.29 13.90
CA VAL A 39 8.64 9.25 13.10
C VAL A 39 8.79 8.23 11.97
N TRP A 40 9.94 8.23 11.28
CA TRP A 40 10.22 7.27 10.22
C TRP A 40 10.42 5.84 10.73
N GLU A 41 10.94 5.66 11.95
CA GLU A 41 11.01 4.36 12.64
C GLU A 41 9.60 3.79 12.85
N ALA A 42 8.66 4.59 13.36
CA ALA A 42 7.26 4.18 13.53
C ALA A 42 6.58 3.83 12.19
N VAL A 43 6.85 4.61 11.14
CA VAL A 43 6.34 4.34 9.78
C VAL A 43 6.91 3.04 9.22
N CYS A 44 8.22 2.83 9.30
CA CYS A 44 8.87 1.62 8.79
C CYS A 44 8.47 0.37 9.59
N GLY A 45 8.31 0.50 10.92
CA GLY A 45 7.95 -0.60 11.81
C GLY A 45 6.59 -1.23 11.52
N ARG A 46 5.70 -0.51 10.81
CA ARG A 46 4.38 -1.03 10.39
C ARG A 46 4.44 -1.91 9.16
N HIS A 47 5.41 -1.71 8.27
CA HIS A 47 5.54 -2.45 7.02
C HIS A 47 6.31 -3.75 7.16
N VAL A 48 7.07 -3.91 8.25
CA VAL A 48 7.80 -5.13 8.58
C VAL A 48 6.94 -5.91 9.57
N GLU A 49 6.04 -6.74 9.05
CA GLU A 49 5.10 -7.54 9.83
C GLU A 49 5.81 -8.29 10.97
N GLY A 50 5.48 -7.97 12.23
CA GLY A 50 6.02 -8.67 13.41
C GLY A 50 6.77 -7.84 14.45
N GLY A 51 6.77 -6.50 14.35
CA GLY A 51 6.78 -5.53 15.46
C GLY A 51 7.91 -5.47 16.50
N ALA A 52 8.62 -6.56 16.81
CA ALA A 52 9.62 -6.63 17.88
C ALA A 52 10.91 -7.37 17.49
N ALA A 53 10.83 -8.40 16.62
CA ALA A 53 12.00 -9.19 16.23
C ALA A 53 12.86 -8.51 15.14
N ALA A 54 12.24 -7.75 14.24
CA ALA A 54 12.96 -7.02 13.20
C ALA A 54 13.60 -5.72 13.71
N GLY A 55 13.11 -5.14 14.81
CA GLY A 55 13.67 -3.90 15.38
C GLY A 55 15.13 -4.04 15.85
N ALA A 56 15.50 -5.21 16.39
CA ALA A 56 16.87 -5.48 16.80
C ALA A 56 17.77 -5.85 15.61
N GLY A 57 17.29 -6.66 14.66
CA GLY A 57 18.05 -7.13 13.49
C GLY A 57 18.16 -6.11 12.35
N ALA A 58 17.19 -5.20 12.21
CA ALA A 58 17.20 -4.17 11.18
C ALA A 58 18.01 -2.93 11.58
N ARG A 59 18.24 -2.67 12.87
CA ARG A 59 19.07 -1.55 13.35
C ARG A 59 20.46 -1.46 12.71
N PRO A 60 21.25 -2.55 12.55
CA PRO A 60 22.53 -2.47 11.82
C PRO A 60 22.35 -2.13 10.33
N VAL A 61 21.31 -2.65 9.68
CA VAL A 61 21.00 -2.34 8.26
C VAL A 61 20.57 -0.89 8.10
N VAL A 62 19.72 -0.40 8.99
CA VAL A 62 19.26 0.99 9.04
C VAL A 62 20.43 1.93 9.31
N ALA A 63 21.32 1.57 10.24
CA ALA A 63 22.52 2.34 10.52
C ALA A 63 23.45 2.39 9.29
N ALA A 64 23.67 1.27 8.61
CA ALA A 64 24.46 1.20 7.38
C ALA A 64 23.83 2.01 6.22
N LEU A 65 22.49 2.04 6.14
CA LEU A 65 21.76 2.86 5.16
C LEU A 65 21.76 4.36 5.53
N GLY A 66 22.06 4.71 6.79
CA GLY A 66 22.07 6.08 7.28
C GLY A 66 20.71 6.59 7.78
N GLY A 67 19.83 5.71 8.24
CA GLY A 67 18.57 6.06 8.90
C GLY A 67 17.31 5.43 8.28
N TYR A 68 16.21 5.46 9.03
CA TYR A 68 14.92 4.90 8.64
C TYR A 68 14.33 5.66 7.46
N ARG A 69 14.56 6.96 7.39
CA ARG A 69 14.09 7.78 6.27
C ARG A 69 14.73 7.36 4.93
N ARG A 70 15.99 6.96 4.95
CA ARG A 70 16.70 6.48 3.74
C ARG A 70 16.25 5.08 3.36
N LEU A 71 16.05 4.20 4.34
CA LEU A 71 15.42 2.89 4.14
C LEU A 71 14.04 3.03 3.48
N TYR A 72 13.18 3.91 4.01
CA TYR A 72 11.85 4.12 3.44
C TYR A 72 11.94 4.53 1.97
N ARG A 73 12.78 5.51 1.64
CA ARG A 73 12.89 6.02 0.26
C ARG A 73 13.42 4.99 -0.73
N LEU A 74 14.38 4.16 -0.30
CA LEU A 74 15.06 3.21 -1.18
C LEU A 74 14.28 1.89 -1.35
N CYS A 75 13.63 1.42 -0.29
CA CYS A 75 13.07 0.08 -0.26
C CYS A 75 11.54 0.08 -0.11
N LEU A 76 11.02 0.74 0.93
CA LEU A 76 9.60 0.61 1.28
C LEU A 76 8.68 1.45 0.38
N GLY A 77 9.07 2.68 0.04
CA GLY A 77 8.31 3.56 -0.84
C GLY A 77 8.08 2.95 -2.22
N PRO A 78 9.13 2.52 -2.94
CA PRO A 78 8.97 1.86 -4.24
C PRO A 78 8.15 0.58 -4.18
N ALA A 79 8.30 -0.22 -3.11
CA ALA A 79 7.51 -1.44 -2.92
C ALA A 79 6.03 -1.11 -2.68
N ALA A 80 5.72 -0.14 -1.82
CA ALA A 80 4.37 0.33 -1.53
C ALA A 80 3.70 0.91 -2.79
N ASP A 81 4.45 1.65 -3.61
CA ASP A 81 3.97 2.21 -4.87
C ASP A 81 3.60 1.12 -5.88
N ARG A 82 4.44 0.08 -6.01
CA ARG A 82 4.16 -1.08 -6.87
C ARG A 82 2.94 -1.86 -6.41
N LEU A 83 2.83 -2.12 -5.10
CA LEU A 83 1.66 -2.79 -4.52
C LEU A 83 0.38 -1.98 -4.75
N GLY A 84 0.44 -0.66 -4.54
CA GLY A 84 -0.69 0.23 -4.81
C GLY A 84 -1.09 0.27 -6.28
N ALA A 85 -0.12 0.27 -7.21
CA ALA A 85 -0.39 0.20 -8.64
C ALA A 85 -1.03 -1.14 -9.04
N ALA A 86 -0.49 -2.26 -8.55
CA ALA A 86 -1.05 -3.59 -8.79
C ALA A 86 -2.50 -3.70 -8.29
N ALA A 87 -2.78 -3.19 -7.08
CA ALA A 87 -4.13 -3.17 -6.53
C ALA A 87 -5.11 -2.36 -7.40
N ARG A 88 -4.68 -1.19 -7.90
CA ARG A 88 -5.52 -0.37 -8.80
C ARG A 88 -5.79 -1.06 -10.13
N LEU A 89 -4.77 -1.68 -10.74
CA LEU A 89 -4.92 -2.43 -11.98
C LEU A 89 -5.86 -3.63 -11.80
N SER A 90 -5.70 -4.36 -10.69
CA SER A 90 -6.59 -5.47 -10.33
C SER A 90 -8.03 -4.98 -10.19
N LEU A 91 -8.28 -3.90 -9.45
CA LEU A 91 -9.61 -3.31 -9.31
C LEU A 91 -10.20 -2.86 -10.65
N SER A 92 -9.39 -2.21 -11.49
CA SER A 92 -9.80 -1.78 -12.83
C SER A 92 -10.20 -2.96 -13.70
N LEU A 93 -9.43 -4.05 -13.67
CA LEU A 93 -9.72 -5.27 -14.39
C LEU A 93 -11.02 -5.90 -13.86
N SER A 94 -11.16 -6.05 -12.55
CA SER A 94 -12.38 -6.58 -11.92
C SER A 94 -13.63 -5.79 -12.29
N LEU A 95 -13.55 -4.45 -12.28
CA LEU A 95 -14.65 -3.58 -12.70
C LEU A 95 -14.97 -3.71 -14.19
N SER A 96 -13.95 -3.84 -15.04
CA SER A 96 -14.14 -4.06 -16.48
C SER A 96 -14.84 -5.39 -16.74
N LEU A 97 -14.37 -6.48 -16.12
CA LEU A 97 -15.01 -7.79 -16.23
C LEU A 97 -16.45 -7.79 -15.70
N PHE A 98 -16.67 -7.13 -14.55
CA PHE A 98 -18.01 -6.97 -13.99
C PHE A 98 -18.95 -6.21 -14.94
N SER A 99 -18.45 -5.15 -15.59
CA SER A 99 -19.23 -4.38 -16.55
C SER A 99 -19.59 -5.22 -17.77
N ILE A 100 -18.62 -5.96 -18.35
CA ILE A 100 -18.84 -6.88 -19.47
C ILE A 100 -19.93 -7.89 -19.10
N ASP A 101 -19.79 -8.54 -17.95
CA ASP A 101 -20.74 -9.52 -17.46
C ASP A 101 -22.15 -8.93 -17.26
N CYS A 102 -22.27 -7.71 -16.72
CA CYS A 102 -23.54 -7.00 -16.60
C CYS A 102 -24.19 -6.70 -17.97
N TYR A 103 -23.41 -6.27 -18.96
CA TYR A 103 -23.91 -6.05 -20.32
C TYR A 103 -24.36 -7.35 -20.98
N GLU A 104 -23.60 -8.44 -20.83
CA GLU A 104 -23.96 -9.74 -21.39
C GLU A 104 -25.19 -10.34 -20.71
N ARG A 105 -25.38 -10.17 -19.40
CA ARG A 105 -26.63 -10.58 -18.73
C ARG A 105 -27.82 -9.78 -19.23
N ARG A 106 -27.67 -8.47 -19.46
CA ARG A 106 -28.75 -7.62 -19.99
C ARG A 106 -29.12 -8.04 -21.42
N LEU A 107 -28.14 -8.30 -22.27
CA LEU A 107 -28.33 -8.76 -23.66
C LEU A 107 -28.81 -10.22 -23.72
N GLY A 108 -28.35 -11.08 -22.83
CA GLY A 108 -28.71 -12.50 -22.74
C GLY A 108 -30.16 -12.70 -22.34
N ARG A 109 -30.74 -11.80 -21.52
CA ARG A 109 -32.19 -11.78 -21.23
C ARG A 109 -33.05 -11.48 -22.45
N GLU A 110 -32.55 -10.70 -23.40
CA GLU A 110 -33.26 -10.46 -24.68
C GLU A 110 -33.08 -11.60 -25.69
N ARG A 111 -31.99 -12.37 -25.60
CA ARG A 111 -31.64 -13.45 -26.55
C ARG A 111 -31.81 -14.88 -26.02
N GLY A 112 -32.28 -15.06 -24.79
CA GLY A 112 -32.46 -16.38 -24.16
C GLY A 112 -31.16 -17.11 -23.80
N HIS A 113 -30.03 -16.40 -23.66
CA HIS A 113 -28.71 -16.99 -23.35
C HIS A 113 -28.37 -16.82 -21.86
N PRO A 114 -28.13 -17.90 -21.10
CA PRO A 114 -27.94 -17.83 -19.64
C PRO A 114 -26.50 -17.57 -19.17
N ARG A 115 -25.48 -17.64 -20.05
CA ARG A 115 -24.07 -17.49 -19.66
C ARG A 115 -23.32 -16.41 -20.47
N PRO A 116 -22.46 -15.60 -19.82
CA PRO A 116 -21.58 -14.67 -20.50
C PRO A 116 -20.54 -15.44 -21.34
N ALA A 117 -20.50 -15.19 -22.65
CA ALA A 117 -19.67 -15.94 -23.59
C ALA A 117 -18.24 -15.38 -23.69
N SER A 118 -18.06 -14.08 -23.41
CA SER A 118 -16.77 -13.42 -23.56
C SER A 118 -15.78 -13.75 -22.45
N LEU A 119 -16.20 -14.28 -21.29
CA LEU A 119 -15.32 -14.52 -20.14
C LEU A 119 -14.91 -15.99 -19.91
N LEU A 120 -15.30 -16.91 -20.81
CA LEU A 120 -15.01 -18.35 -20.69
C LEU A 120 -13.50 -18.67 -20.65
N PHE A 121 -12.65 -17.76 -21.15
CA PHE A 121 -11.20 -17.92 -21.12
C PHE A 121 -10.59 -17.74 -19.73
N LEU A 122 -11.29 -17.09 -18.79
CA LEU A 122 -10.82 -16.92 -17.41
C LEU A 122 -11.11 -18.15 -16.54
N ASP A 123 -12.13 -18.94 -16.87
CA ASP A 123 -12.50 -20.17 -16.14
C ASP A 123 -11.50 -21.32 -16.38
N HIS A 124 -10.72 -21.28 -17.47
CA HIS A 124 -9.69 -22.29 -17.76
C HIS A 124 -8.43 -22.17 -16.88
N ASN A 125 -8.37 -21.20 -15.97
CA ASN A 125 -7.22 -20.98 -15.08
C ASN A 125 -7.48 -21.42 -13.62
N ASN A 126 -8.55 -22.17 -13.36
CA ASN A 126 -8.67 -22.93 -12.13
C ASN A 126 -7.60 -24.04 -12.16
N PRO A 127 -6.68 -24.15 -11.18
CA PRO A 127 -5.67 -25.19 -11.20
C PRO A 127 -6.37 -26.55 -11.31
N VAL A 128 -6.10 -27.22 -12.43
CA VAL A 128 -6.40 -28.64 -12.60
C VAL A 128 -5.69 -29.34 -11.45
N ASP A 129 -6.48 -29.84 -10.50
CA ASP A 129 -6.00 -30.64 -9.37
C ASP A 129 -5.32 -31.87 -9.98
N VAL A 130 -3.98 -31.89 -9.94
CA VAL A 130 -3.19 -33.03 -10.39
C VAL A 130 -3.18 -34.03 -9.24
N SER A 131 -4.13 -34.96 -9.25
CA SER A 131 -4.12 -36.20 -8.47
C SER A 131 -4.20 -37.41 -9.39
#